data_AF-A0A9Q3V3G9-F1
#
_entry.id   AF-A0A9Q3V3G9-F1
#
_cell.length_a   1.000
_cell.length_b   1.000
_cell.length_c   1.000
_cell.angle_alpha   90.00
_cell.angle_beta   90.00
_cell.angle_gamma   90.00
#
_symmetry.space_group_name_H-M   'P 1'
#
loop_
_entity.id
_entity.type
_entity.pdbx_description
1 polymer ?
#
loop_
_entity_poly.entity_id
_entity_poly.type
_entity_poly.pdbx_seq_one_letter_code
_entity_poly.pdbx_strand_id
1 'polypeptide(L)'
;MKKLYMSAFIICTTAVLYAQDVVWQKDIKSSTQDFLSQVTTTIDQQYLITGSSIQSKKITSDNKQNNGYDFHLVKLNQQDEEVWEKNFSGQNHGFYFIRIYYRGRIEI
;
A
#
# COMPACT_ATOMS: atom_id res chain seq x y z
N MET A 1 33.96 -26.78 21.02
CA MET A 1 34.06 -26.40 19.58
C MET A 1 33.01 -27.12 18.74
N LYS A 2 33.11 -28.44 18.47
CA LYS A 2 32.16 -29.19 17.60
C LYS A 2 30.67 -29.12 18.02
N LYS A 3 30.38 -29.12 19.33
CA LYS A 3 29.01 -29.03 19.86
C LYS A 3 28.33 -27.67 19.60
N LEU A 4 29.10 -26.59 19.53
CA LEU A 4 28.61 -25.24 19.24
C LEU A 4 28.25 -25.07 17.76
N TYR A 5 29.02 -25.70 16.86
CA TYR A 5 28.71 -25.71 15.43
C TYR A 5 27.43 -26.49 15.15
N MET A 6 27.23 -27.63 15.81
CA MET A 6 25.98 -28.41 15.71
C MET A 6 24.76 -27.62 16.19
N SER A 7 24.85 -26.93 17.33
CA SER A 7 23.73 -26.11 17.82
C SER A 7 23.43 -24.92 16.90
N ALA A 8 24.46 -24.27 16.35
CA ALA A 8 24.28 -23.19 15.38
C ALA A 8 23.62 -23.70 14.07
N PHE A 9 23.99 -24.90 13.62
CA PHE A 9 23.42 -25.53 12.44
C PHE A 9 21.93 -25.88 12.64
N ILE A 10 21.57 -26.37 13.83
CA ILE A 10 20.17 -26.65 14.19
C ILE A 10 19.35 -25.36 14.25
N ILE A 11 19.88 -24.28 14.85
CA ILE A 11 19.19 -22.99 14.89
C ILE A 11 18.98 -22.43 13.48
N CYS A 12 20.00 -22.44 12.62
CA CYS A 12 19.88 -21.96 11.24
C CYS A 12 18.86 -22.76 10.41
N THR A 13 18.87 -24.10 10.54
CA THR A 13 17.93 -24.95 9.78
C THR A 13 16.49 -24.75 10.24
N THR A 14 16.25 -24.60 11.55
CA THR A 14 14.89 -24.27 12.04
C THR A 14 14.43 -22.88 11.59
N ALA A 15 15.30 -21.88 11.60
CA ALA A 15 14.95 -20.53 11.13
C ALA A 15 14.53 -20.51 9.65
N VAL A 16 15.19 -21.31 8.80
CA VAL A 16 14.84 -21.43 7.38
C VAL A 16 13.50 -22.15 7.18
N LEU A 17 13.19 -23.16 8.00
CA LEU A 17 11.93 -23.92 7.92
C LEU A 17 10.71 -23.14 8.44
N TYR A 18 10.90 -22.14 9.29
CA TYR A 18 9.85 -21.27 9.81
C TYR A 18 9.81 -19.88 9.15
N ALA A 19 10.51 -19.70 8.02
CA ALA A 19 10.38 -18.48 7.24
C ALA A 19 8.98 -18.42 6.62
N GLN A 20 8.34 -17.25 6.67
CA GLN A 20 7.06 -17.03 6.02
C GLN A 20 7.25 -16.99 4.51
N ASP A 21 6.53 -17.86 3.79
CA ASP A 21 6.50 -17.81 2.33
C ASP A 21 5.70 -16.59 1.87
N VAL A 22 6.40 -15.63 1.25
CA VAL A 22 5.79 -14.47 0.60
C VAL A 22 5.33 -14.91 -0.78
N VAL A 23 4.02 -15.13 -0.93
CA VAL A 23 3.41 -15.55 -2.21
C VAL A 23 3.46 -14.43 -3.25
N TRP A 24 3.38 -13.17 -2.80
CA TRP A 24 3.35 -12.02 -3.68
C TRP A 24 3.78 -10.74 -2.98
N GLN A 25 4.49 -9.88 -3.71
CA GLN A 25 4.85 -8.52 -3.30
C GLN A 25 4.92 -7.62 -4.53
N LYS A 26 4.34 -6.41 -4.43
CA LYS A 26 4.49 -5.36 -5.42
C LYS A 26 4.81 -4.04 -4.76
N ASP A 27 5.87 -3.40 -5.26
CA ASP A 27 6.25 -2.06 -4.85
C ASP A 27 5.49 -1.03 -5.71
N ILE A 28 4.78 -0.11 -5.05
CA ILE A 28 4.16 1.03 -5.70
C ILE A 28 5.10 2.22 -5.53
N LYS A 29 5.64 2.72 -6.64
CA LYS A 29 6.57 3.84 -6.61
C LYS A 29 5.82 5.14 -6.38
N SER A 30 6.39 6.00 -5.54
CA SER A 30 5.88 7.34 -5.31
C SER A 30 7.02 8.36 -5.25
N SER A 31 6.72 9.59 -5.67
CA SER A 31 7.61 10.74 -5.56
C SER A 31 7.54 11.44 -4.19
N THR A 32 6.62 11.01 -3.33
CA THR A 32 6.31 11.64 -2.04
C THR A 32 6.50 10.67 -0.88
N GLN A 33 6.37 11.18 0.35
CA GLN A 33 6.32 10.31 1.50
C GLN A 33 4.92 9.72 1.61
N ASP A 34 4.80 8.44 1.26
CA ASP A 34 3.53 7.73 1.20
C ASP A 34 3.36 6.81 2.41
N PHE A 35 2.15 6.83 2.94
CA PHE A 35 1.67 5.98 4.00
C PHE A 35 0.58 5.09 3.43
N LEU A 36 0.89 3.80 3.29
CA LEU A 36 -0.12 2.80 2.97
C LEU A 36 -1.10 2.69 4.14
N SER A 37 -2.39 2.88 3.88
CA SER A 37 -3.41 2.78 4.92
C SER A 37 -4.11 1.43 4.92
N GLN A 38 -4.44 0.88 3.74
CA GLN A 38 -5.22 -0.34 3.63
C GLN A 38 -5.11 -0.96 2.24
N VAL A 39 -5.22 -2.29 2.20
CA VAL A 39 -5.48 -3.07 0.99
C VAL A 39 -6.75 -3.88 1.22
N THR A 40 -7.68 -3.86 0.28
CA THR A 40 -8.94 -4.61 0.36
C THR A 40 -9.31 -5.21 -1.00
N THR A 41 -10.01 -6.33 -1.00
CA THR A 41 -10.53 -6.91 -2.23
C THR A 41 -11.89 -6.30 -2.58
N THR A 42 -12.12 -6.08 -3.86
CA THR A 42 -13.38 -5.57 -4.39
C THR A 42 -14.30 -6.71 -4.82
N ILE A 43 -15.59 -6.43 -5.05
CA ILE A 43 -16.59 -7.46 -5.42
C ILE A 43 -16.28 -8.18 -6.73
N ASP A 44 -15.56 -7.52 -7.63
CA ASP A 44 -15.04 -8.08 -8.87
C ASP A 44 -13.67 -8.78 -8.70
N GLN A 45 -13.32 -9.14 -7.47
CA GLN A 45 -12.12 -9.89 -7.10
C GLN A 45 -10.80 -9.20 -7.48
N GLN A 46 -10.82 -7.87 -7.53
CA GLN A 46 -9.66 -7.02 -7.77
C GLN A 46 -9.14 -6.45 -6.44
N TYR A 47 -8.01 -5.75 -6.48
CA TYR A 47 -7.42 -5.12 -5.30
C TYR A 47 -7.67 -3.62 -5.30
N LEU A 48 -8.07 -3.09 -4.15
CA LEU A 48 -8.14 -1.66 -3.90
C LEU A 48 -7.17 -1.31 -2.78
N ILE A 49 -6.24 -0.43 -3.12
CA ILE A 49 -5.16 0.03 -2.27
C ILE A 49 -5.44 1.48 -1.94
N THR A 50 -5.39 1.81 -0.66
CA THR A 50 -5.61 3.18 -0.18
C THR A 50 -4.43 3.62 0.66
N GLY A 51 -4.00 4.86 0.47
CA GLY A 51 -2.94 5.47 1.26
C GLY A 51 -3.09 6.98 1.33
N SER A 52 -2.21 7.61 2.08
CA SER A 52 -2.03 9.05 2.05
C SER A 52 -0.59 9.41 1.74
N SER A 53 -0.38 10.53 1.07
CA SER A 53 0.94 11.06 0.79
C SER A 53 1.09 12.45 1.35
N ILE A 54 2.31 12.77 1.76
CA ILE A 54 2.71 14.12 2.13
C ILE A 54 3.70 14.61 1.08
N GLN A 55 3.35 15.69 0.39
CA GLN A 55 4.31 16.36 -0.48
C GLN A 55 5.42 16.99 0.37
N SER A 56 6.64 16.52 0.19
CA SER A 56 7.82 17.16 0.75
C SER A 56 8.12 18.46 0.00
N LYS A 57 8.48 19.50 0.75
CA LYS A 57 8.71 20.87 0.30
C LYS A 57 9.61 20.92 -0.94
N LYS A 58 9.04 21.18 -2.13
CA LYS A 58 9.84 21.57 -3.30
C LYS A 58 10.24 23.03 -3.12
N ILE A 59 11.54 23.30 -3.06
CA ILE A 59 12.12 24.65 -2.98
C ILE A 59 12.00 25.31 -4.37
N THR A 60 10.78 25.51 -4.85
CA THR A 60 10.52 26.24 -6.09
C THR A 60 9.43 27.25 -5.78
N SER A 61 9.77 28.52 -5.97
CA SER A 61 9.12 29.72 -5.45
C SER A 61 7.70 29.99 -5.95
N ASP A 62 7.15 29.14 -6.80
CA ASP A 62 5.80 29.26 -7.33
C ASP A 62 5.18 27.87 -7.30
N ASN A 63 4.24 27.65 -6.38
CA ASN A 63 2.99 26.91 -6.59
C ASN A 63 2.33 26.58 -5.26
N LYS A 64 0.99 26.65 -5.26
CA LYS A 64 0.09 26.44 -4.13
C LYS A 64 0.53 25.24 -3.30
N GLN A 65 1.03 25.55 -2.11
CA GLN A 65 1.34 24.63 -1.03
C GLN A 65 0.11 23.78 -0.69
N ASN A 66 0.30 22.47 -0.65
CA ASN A 66 -0.68 21.59 -0.04
C ASN A 66 -0.21 21.29 1.37
N ASN A 67 -0.85 21.91 2.36
CA ASN A 67 -0.54 21.71 3.79
C ASN A 67 -1.21 20.46 4.38
N GLY A 68 -2.02 19.76 3.60
CA GLY A 68 -2.77 18.58 4.00
C GLY A 68 -2.17 17.27 3.51
N TYR A 69 -2.75 16.16 3.98
CA TYR A 69 -2.52 14.83 3.42
C TYR A 69 -3.26 14.70 2.08
N ASP A 70 -2.57 14.24 1.06
CA ASP A 70 -3.18 13.82 -0.19
C ASP A 70 -3.61 12.37 -0.05
N PHE A 71 -4.86 12.04 -0.38
CA PHE A 71 -5.34 10.66 -0.35
C PHE A 71 -5.20 10.03 -1.72
N HIS A 72 -4.68 8.81 -1.73
CA HIS A 72 -4.38 8.08 -2.94
C HIS A 72 -5.14 6.75 -2.95
N LEU A 73 -5.84 6.46 -4.03
CA LEU A 73 -6.57 5.22 -4.27
C LEU A 73 -6.08 4.60 -5.57
N VAL A 74 -5.58 3.37 -5.49
CA VAL A 74 -5.13 2.59 -6.64
C VAL A 74 -5.95 1.32 -6.72
N LYS A 75 -6.55 1.04 -7.87
CA LYS A 75 -7.17 -0.26 -8.14
C LYS A 75 -6.26 -1.08 -9.05
N LEU A 76 -5.94 -2.29 -8.63
CA LEU A 76 -5.19 -3.27 -9.42
C LEU A 76 -6.09 -4.44 -9.82
N ASN A 77 -5.90 -4.96 -11.03
CA ASN A 77 -6.55 -6.21 -11.45
C ASN A 77 -5.88 -7.43 -10.80
N GLN A 78 -6.36 -8.62 -11.13
CA GLN A 78 -5.80 -9.88 -10.59
C GLN A 78 -4.41 -10.22 -11.13
N GLN A 79 -3.98 -9.56 -12.19
CA GLN A 79 -2.65 -9.65 -12.80
C GLN A 79 -1.73 -8.53 -12.26
N ASP A 80 -2.17 -7.84 -11.20
CA ASP A 80 -1.50 -6.72 -10.55
C ASP A 80 -1.37 -5.46 -11.42
N GLU A 81 -1.99 -5.41 -12.59
CA GLU A 81 -1.94 -4.24 -13.46
C GLU A 81 -2.87 -3.16 -12.94
N GLU A 82 -2.44 -1.91 -13.03
CA GLU A 82 -3.27 -0.77 -12.63
C GLU A 82 -4.47 -0.63 -13.55
N VAL A 83 -5.67 -0.62 -12.96
CA VAL A 83 -6.92 -0.35 -13.66
C VAL A 83 -7.25 1.13 -13.63
N TRP A 84 -7.07 1.77 -12.47
CA TRP A 84 -7.18 3.21 -12.31
C TRP A 84 -6.50 3.70 -11.04
N GLU A 85 -6.15 4.98 -11.08
CA GLU A 85 -5.60 5.75 -9.98
C GLU A 85 -6.48 6.98 -9.69
N LYS A 86 -6.70 7.31 -8.42
CA LYS A 86 -7.37 8.55 -7.98
C LYS A 86 -6.63 9.23 -6.84
N ASN A 87 -6.32 10.50 -7.06
CA ASN A 87 -5.69 11.37 -6.07
C ASN A 87 -6.70 12.42 -5.60
N PHE A 88 -6.84 12.55 -4.28
CA PHE A 88 -7.69 13.53 -3.62
C PHE A 88 -6.82 14.43 -2.76
N SER A 89 -6.60 15.65 -3.24
CA SER A 89 -5.83 16.67 -2.53
C SER A 89 -6.73 17.71 -1.90
N GLY A 90 -6.47 18.04 -0.65
CA GLY A 90 -7.28 18.95 0.14
C GLY A 90 -6.45 20.06 0.77
N GLN A 91 -6.77 21.33 0.49
CA GLN A 91 -6.08 22.48 1.10
C GLN A 91 -6.37 22.64 2.61
N ASN A 92 -7.42 21.98 3.13
CA ASN A 92 -7.81 22.04 4.54
C ASN A 92 -7.37 20.78 5.29
N HIS A 93 -6.82 20.97 6.49
CA HIS A 93 -6.40 19.93 7.44
C HIS A 93 -7.56 19.08 8.04
N GLY A 94 -8.69 18.95 7.33
CA GLY A 94 -9.81 18.13 7.76
C GLY A 94 -9.53 16.65 7.55
N PHE A 95 -10.07 15.80 8.43
CA PHE A 95 -10.09 14.35 8.20
C PHE A 95 -11.05 14.04 7.05
N TYR A 96 -10.53 13.46 5.97
CA TYR A 96 -11.36 12.93 4.88
C TYR A 96 -11.79 11.51 5.23
N PHE A 97 -13.10 11.26 5.25
CA PHE A 97 -13.64 9.91 5.31
C PHE A 97 -13.98 9.46 3.91
N ILE A 98 -13.21 8.50 3.38
CA ILE A 98 -13.55 7.85 2.12
C ILE A 98 -14.47 6.67 2.42
N ARG A 99 -15.73 6.76 1.96
CA ARG A 99 -16.64 5.61 1.93
C ARG A 99 -16.65 5.00 0.54
N ILE A 100 -16.26 3.73 0.47
CA ILE A 100 -16.31 2.93 -0.75
C ILE A 100 -17.67 2.21 -0.77
N TYR A 101 -18.50 2.49 -1.78
CA TYR A 101 -19.77 1.80 -1.98
C TYR A 101 -19.63 0.79 -3.12
N TYR A 102 -19.91 -0.47 -2.84
CA TYR A 102 -20.00 -1.51 -3.87
C TYR A 102 -21.41 -1.53 -4.44
N ARG A 103 -21.57 -1.13 -5.71
CA ARG A 103 -22.85 -1.30 -6.43
C ARG A 103 -22.89 -2.72 -7.00
N GLY A 104 -23.40 -3.67 -6.22
CA GLY A 104 -23.71 -5.00 -6.71
C GLY A 104 -24.89 -4.94 -7.69
N ARG A 105 -24.72 -5.44 -8.92
CA ARG A 105 -25.86 -5.83 -9.76
C ARG A 105 -26.40 -7.12 -9.18
N ILE A 106 -27.64 -7.09 -8.68
CA ILE A 106 -28.40 -8.31 -8.42
C ILE A 106 -28.92 -8.74 -9.78
N GLU A 107 -28.32 -9.78 -10.37
CA GLU A 107 -28.98 -10.52 -11.45
C GLU A 107 -29.87 -11.57 -10.79
N ILE A 108 -31.16 -11.54 -11.16
CA ILE A 108 -32.25 -12.39 -10.64
C ILE A 108 -32.37 -13.64 -11.50
#